data_AF-A0A849MY48-F1
#
_entry.id   AF-A0A849MY48-F1
#
_cell.length_a   1.000
_cell.length_b   1.000
_cell.length_c   1.000
_cell.angle_alpha   90.00
_cell.angle_beta   90.00
_cell.angle_gamma   90.00
#
_symmetry.space_group_name_H-M   'P 1'
#
loop_
_entity.id
_entity.type
_entity.pdbx_description
1 polymer ?
#
loop_
_entity_poly.entity_id
_entity_poly.type
_entity_poly.pdbx_seq_one_letter_code
_entity_poly.pdbx_strand_id
1 'polypeptide(L)'
;MIALLLGAPLPSAAADWTTRLEAFEPALQACLAGLPDAFALGAAALEAGQVRVRLRHGAATEDCIVIAGRVASRTVLAAAPPPDAAAPAFFLERRCVDARRIAAPDGRILGWLAYPACG
;
A
#
# COMPACT_ATOMS: atom_id res chain seq x y z
N MET A 1 -17.69 -19.75 38.59
CA MET A 1 -16.42 -19.52 37.88
C MET A 1 -16.76 -19.02 36.48
N ILE A 2 -16.62 -17.72 36.22
CA ILE A 2 -16.91 -17.10 34.92
C ILE A 2 -15.59 -17.09 34.14
N ALA A 3 -15.53 -17.86 33.06
CA ALA A 3 -14.42 -17.83 32.12
C ALA A 3 -14.57 -16.60 31.21
N LEU A 4 -13.77 -15.56 31.44
CA LEU A 4 -13.60 -14.46 30.50
C LEU A 4 -12.83 -14.97 29.28
N LEU A 5 -13.54 -15.15 28.16
CA LEU A 5 -12.92 -15.27 26.84
C LEU A 5 -12.40 -13.89 26.44
N LEU A 6 -11.10 -13.70 26.58
CA LEU A 6 -10.37 -12.56 26.01
C LEU A 6 -10.56 -12.57 24.49
N GLY A 7 -11.33 -11.61 23.98
CA GLY A 7 -11.40 -11.30 22.55
C GLY A 7 -10.04 -10.78 22.10
N ALA A 8 -9.26 -11.63 21.44
CA ALA A 8 -8.02 -11.20 20.79
C ALA A 8 -8.37 -10.22 19.66
N PRO A 9 -7.72 -9.05 19.58
CA PRO A 9 -7.91 -8.13 18.47
C PRO A 9 -7.47 -8.82 17.18
N LEU A 10 -8.36 -8.87 16.19
CA LEU A 10 -8.03 -9.33 14.84
C LEU A 10 -6.92 -8.44 14.28
N PRO A 11 -5.82 -9.00 13.75
CA PRO A 11 -4.79 -8.19 13.12
C PRO A 11 -5.41 -7.47 11.91
N SER A 12 -5.49 -6.14 11.96
CA SER A 12 -5.91 -5.32 10.82
C SER A 12 -4.98 -5.62 9.65
N ALA A 13 -5.54 -6.01 8.50
CA ALA A 13 -4.81 -6.29 7.27
C ALA A 13 -3.88 -5.13 6.80
N ALA A 14 -4.11 -3.91 7.29
CA ALA A 14 -3.22 -2.76 7.11
C ALA A 14 -1.81 -2.97 7.73
N ALA A 15 -1.70 -3.75 8.80
CA ALA A 15 -0.43 -4.00 9.49
C ALA A 15 0.45 -5.03 8.76
N ASP A 16 -0.11 -5.92 7.94
CA ASP A 16 0.64 -7.04 7.36
C ASP A 16 1.37 -6.67 6.05
N TRP A 17 0.81 -5.76 5.26
CA TRP A 17 1.46 -5.41 3.99
C TRP A 17 2.64 -4.43 4.18
N THR A 18 2.56 -3.54 5.17
CA THR A 18 3.60 -2.54 5.43
C THR A 18 4.89 -3.14 6.02
N THR A 19 4.81 -4.31 6.64
CA THR A 19 5.99 -5.08 7.11
C THR A 19 6.66 -5.87 5.97
N ARG A 20 5.96 -6.02 4.83
CA ARG A 20 6.41 -6.77 3.65
C ARG A 20 6.69 -5.88 2.45
N LEU A 21 6.89 -4.58 2.67
CA LEU A 21 7.08 -3.59 1.60
C LEU A 21 8.21 -3.95 0.65
N GLU A 22 9.32 -4.47 1.14
CA GLU A 22 10.45 -4.88 0.31
C GLU A 22 10.05 -5.96 -0.70
N ALA A 23 9.20 -6.92 -0.29
CA ALA A 23 8.70 -7.97 -1.17
C ALA A 23 7.70 -7.45 -2.21
N PHE A 24 7.02 -6.33 -1.92
CA PHE A 24 6.06 -5.70 -2.82
C PHE A 24 6.65 -4.54 -3.63
N GLU A 25 7.89 -4.11 -3.35
CA GLU A 25 8.50 -2.91 -3.96
C GLU A 25 8.44 -2.91 -5.49
N PRO A 26 8.77 -4.00 -6.21
CA PRO A 26 8.70 -3.98 -7.67
C PRO A 26 7.27 -3.75 -8.18
N ALA A 27 6.26 -4.29 -7.47
CA ALA A 27 4.86 -4.09 -7.83
C ALA A 27 4.38 -2.67 -7.48
N LEU A 28 4.79 -2.14 -6.33
CA LEU A 28 4.49 -0.76 -5.93
C LEU A 28 5.07 0.25 -6.92
N GLN A 29 6.34 0.08 -7.30
CA GLN A 29 7.01 0.90 -8.31
C GLN A 29 6.30 0.81 -9.66
N ALA A 30 6.03 -0.39 -10.16
CA ALA A 30 5.36 -0.58 -11.44
C ALA A 30 3.96 0.06 -11.48
N CYS A 31 3.21 -0.05 -10.39
CA CYS A 31 1.85 0.50 -10.28
C CYS A 31 1.82 2.03 -10.13
N LEU A 32 2.81 2.63 -9.46
CA LEU A 32 2.90 4.07 -9.24
C LEU A 32 3.71 4.81 -10.32
N ALA A 33 4.45 4.10 -11.17
CA ALA A 33 5.24 4.70 -12.24
C ALA A 33 4.38 5.61 -13.14
N GLY A 34 4.78 6.87 -13.27
CA GLY A 34 4.09 7.87 -14.07
C GLY A 34 2.85 8.50 -13.41
N LEU A 35 2.56 8.19 -12.14
CA LEU A 35 1.43 8.74 -11.39
C LEU A 35 1.92 9.55 -10.18
N PRO A 36 2.35 10.82 -10.38
CA PRO A 36 3.04 11.60 -9.34
C PRO A 36 2.17 11.88 -8.10
N ASP A 37 0.85 11.91 -8.27
CA ASP A 37 -0.09 12.17 -7.17
C ASP A 37 -0.75 10.91 -6.60
N ALA A 38 -0.41 9.74 -7.14
CA ALA A 38 -0.96 8.48 -6.66
C ALA A 38 -0.19 7.94 -5.46
N PHE A 39 -0.89 7.14 -4.65
CA PHE A 39 -0.29 6.45 -3.51
C PHE A 39 -0.95 5.10 -3.30
N ALA A 40 -0.21 4.15 -2.75
CA ALA A 40 -0.71 2.82 -2.44
C ALA A 40 -1.31 2.77 -1.04
N LEU A 41 -2.55 2.31 -0.95
CA LEU A 41 -3.31 2.08 0.27
C LEU A 41 -3.08 0.67 0.85
N GLY A 42 -2.57 -0.25 0.03
CA GLY A 42 -2.35 -1.62 0.40
C GLY A 42 -1.72 -2.44 -0.72
N ALA A 43 -1.06 -3.52 -0.35
CA ALA A 43 -0.56 -4.54 -1.28
C ALA A 43 -0.88 -5.93 -0.74
N ALA A 44 -1.21 -6.86 -1.63
CA ALA A 44 -1.45 -8.25 -1.27
C ALA A 44 -0.90 -9.17 -2.35
N ALA A 45 -0.18 -10.21 -1.95
CA ALA A 45 0.11 -11.33 -2.83
C ALA A 45 -1.20 -12.07 -3.15
N LEU A 46 -1.37 -12.46 -4.40
CA LEU A 46 -2.42 -13.36 -4.86
C LEU A 46 -1.78 -14.69 -5.31
N GLU A 47 -2.57 -15.55 -5.93
CA GLU A 47 -2.09 -16.81 -6.49
C GLU A 47 -1.08 -16.58 -7.64
N ALA A 48 -0.29 -17.62 -7.95
CA ALA A 48 0.64 -17.64 -9.08
C ALA A 48 1.65 -16.46 -9.14
N GLY A 49 2.04 -15.91 -7.98
CA GLY A 49 3.03 -14.84 -7.90
C GLY A 49 2.52 -13.47 -8.35
N GLN A 50 1.20 -13.29 -8.46
CA GLN A 50 0.60 -11.99 -8.72
C GLN A 50 0.59 -11.13 -7.46
N VAL A 51 0.66 -9.82 -7.64
CA VAL A 51 0.51 -8.84 -6.56
C VAL A 51 -0.60 -7.87 -6.93
N ARG A 52 -1.58 -7.72 -6.06
CA ARG A 52 -2.57 -6.64 -6.15
C ARG A 52 -2.12 -5.47 -5.29
N VAL A 53 -1.98 -4.31 -5.92
CA VAL A 53 -1.75 -3.04 -5.25
C VAL A 53 -3.03 -2.21 -5.34
N ARG A 54 -3.57 -1.78 -4.20
CA ARG A 54 -4.68 -0.83 -4.17
C ARG A 54 -4.11 0.58 -4.14
N LEU A 55 -4.44 1.38 -5.13
CA LEU A 55 -3.99 2.75 -5.26
C LEU A 55 -5.14 3.74 -5.06
N ARG A 56 -4.77 4.95 -4.64
CA ARG A 56 -5.58 6.14 -4.78
C ARG A 56 -4.91 7.04 -5.82
N HIS A 57 -5.69 7.55 -6.77
CA HIS A 57 -5.26 8.56 -7.73
C HIS A 57 -6.37 9.59 -7.89
N GLY A 58 -6.16 10.79 -7.35
CA GLY A 58 -7.22 11.80 -7.21
C GLY A 58 -8.43 11.27 -6.41
N ALA A 59 -9.62 11.35 -7.02
CA ALA A 59 -10.85 10.83 -6.42
C ALA A 59 -11.07 9.33 -6.66
N ALA A 60 -10.28 8.69 -7.52
CA ALA A 60 -10.45 7.29 -7.90
C ALA A 60 -9.61 6.37 -7.01
N THR A 61 -10.20 5.23 -6.66
CA THR A 61 -9.47 4.08 -6.11
C THR A 61 -9.39 3.02 -7.19
N GLU A 62 -8.22 2.41 -7.37
CA GLU A 62 -8.01 1.35 -8.36
C GLU A 62 -7.24 0.18 -7.76
N ASP A 63 -7.55 -1.02 -8.26
CA ASP A 63 -6.70 -2.19 -8.05
C ASP A 63 -5.80 -2.35 -9.28
N CYS A 64 -4.48 -2.28 -9.06
CA CYS A 64 -3.44 -2.53 -10.04
C CYS A 64 -2.87 -3.94 -9.79
N ILE A 65 -2.95 -4.82 -10.79
CA ILE A 65 -2.43 -6.20 -10.73
C ILE A 65 -1.08 -6.25 -11.43
N VAL A 66 -0.08 -6.78 -10.75
CA VAL A 66 1.29 -6.96 -11.26
C VAL A 66 1.63 -8.44 -11.34
N ILE A 67 2.23 -8.85 -12.46
CA ILE A 67 2.73 -10.21 -12.69
C ILE A 67 4.17 -10.09 -13.16
N ALA A 68 5.10 -10.76 -12.46
CA ALA A 68 6.53 -10.71 -12.76
C ALA A 68 7.08 -9.28 -12.94
N GLY A 69 6.66 -8.35 -12.07
CA GLY A 69 7.11 -6.95 -12.08
C GLY A 69 6.49 -6.06 -13.16
N ARG A 70 5.51 -6.55 -13.93
CA ARG A 70 4.80 -5.77 -14.95
C ARG A 70 3.33 -5.61 -14.61
N VAL A 71 2.77 -4.43 -14.88
CA VAL A 71 1.33 -4.18 -14.74
C VAL A 71 0.58 -5.02 -15.76
N ALA A 72 -0.25 -5.94 -15.28
CA ALA A 72 -1.11 -6.78 -16.10
C ALA A 72 -2.50 -6.17 -16.31
N SER A 73 -3.06 -5.53 -15.27
CA SER A 73 -4.34 -4.84 -15.37
C SER A 73 -4.48 -3.74 -14.33
N ARG A 74 -5.41 -2.81 -14.60
CA ARG A 74 -5.90 -1.81 -13.65
C ARG A 74 -7.42 -1.81 -13.70
N THR A 75 -8.05 -1.81 -12.53
CA THR A 75 -9.51 -1.80 -12.39
C THR A 75 -9.92 -0.70 -11.44
N VAL A 76 -10.67 0.29 -11.95
CA VAL A 76 -11.25 1.36 -11.12
C VAL A 76 -12.40 0.80 -10.28
N LEU A 77 -12.41 1.15 -8.99
CA LEU A 77 -13.44 0.74 -8.03
C LEU A 77 -14.44 1.88 -7.84
N ALA A 78 -15.52 1.86 -8.64
CA ALA A 78 -16.49 2.96 -8.76
C ALA A 78 -17.19 3.40 -7.46
N ALA A 79 -17.15 2.58 -6.40
CA ALA A 79 -17.78 2.87 -5.10
C ALA A 79 -16.83 2.65 -3.91
N ALA A 80 -15.52 2.74 -4.13
CA ALA A 80 -14.57 2.64 -3.02
C ALA A 80 -14.71 3.87 -2.09
N PRO A 81 -14.81 3.65 -0.76
CA PRO A 81 -14.84 4.76 0.17
C PRO A 81 -13.53 5.57 0.09
N PRO A 82 -13.55 6.84 0.55
CA PRO A 82 -12.31 7.58 0.79
C PRO A 82 -11.37 6.76 1.68
N PRO A 83 -10.05 6.88 1.48
CA PRO A 83 -9.11 6.20 2.36
C PRO A 83 -9.21 6.76 3.77
N ASP A 84 -8.97 5.90 4.76
CA ASP A 84 -8.77 6.36 6.13
C ASP A 84 -7.58 7.32 6.18
N ALA A 85 -7.84 8.55 6.62
CA ALA A 85 -6.88 9.64 6.70
C ALA A 85 -5.66 9.31 7.59
N ALA A 86 -5.80 8.39 8.55
CA ALA A 86 -4.76 7.99 9.49
C ALA A 86 -4.19 6.59 9.20
N ALA A 87 -4.68 5.88 8.17
CA ALA A 87 -4.10 4.61 7.76
C ALA A 87 -2.76 4.82 7.03
N PRO A 88 -1.78 3.92 7.17
CA PRO A 88 -0.52 4.03 6.44
C PRO A 88 -0.74 3.86 4.93
N ALA A 89 -0.09 4.71 4.15
CA ALA A 89 -0.04 4.70 2.70
C ALA A 89 1.41 4.83 2.22
N PHE A 90 1.70 4.24 1.07
CA PHE A 90 3.02 4.27 0.44
C PHE A 90 3.06 5.26 -0.73
N PHE A 91 4.09 6.09 -0.74
CA PHE A 91 4.33 7.14 -1.73
C PHE A 91 5.72 6.94 -2.34
N LEU A 92 5.88 7.26 -3.63
CA LEU A 92 7.20 7.30 -4.27
C LEU A 92 8.02 8.49 -3.77
N GLU A 93 7.35 9.61 -3.52
CA GLU A 93 7.96 10.86 -3.07
C GLU A 93 7.63 11.17 -1.61
N ARG A 94 8.51 11.93 -0.96
CA ARG A 94 8.30 12.35 0.43
C ARG A 94 7.24 13.45 0.47
N ARG A 95 6.04 13.15 0.99
CA ARG A 95 4.94 14.12 1.08
C ARG A 95 5.00 15.04 2.31
N CYS A 96 5.59 14.58 3.40
CA CYS A 96 5.61 15.34 4.66
C CYS A 96 6.86 15.05 5.50
N VAL A 97 7.08 15.87 6.54
CA VAL A 97 8.26 15.75 7.41
C VAL A 97 8.26 14.45 8.20
N ASP A 98 7.09 13.98 8.63
CA ASP A 98 6.93 12.76 9.44
C ASP A 98 6.88 11.46 8.61
N ALA A 99 7.01 11.57 7.28
CA ALA A 99 7.03 10.40 6.41
C ALA A 99 8.22 9.50 6.74
N ARG A 100 7.95 8.22 7.00
CA ARG A 100 8.96 7.20 7.27
C ARG A 100 9.61 6.74 5.97
N ARG A 101 10.92 6.94 5.84
CA ARG A 101 11.73 6.46 4.71
C ARG A 101 11.71 4.92 4.65
N ILE A 102 11.51 4.39 3.45
CA ILE A 102 11.70 2.97 3.13
C ILE A 102 12.94 2.86 2.26
N ALA A 103 13.91 2.08 2.72
CA ALA A 103 15.19 1.92 2.05
C ALA A 103 15.51 0.43 1.86
N ALA A 104 16.14 0.09 0.74
CA ALA A 104 16.71 -1.22 0.51
C ALA A 104 17.96 -1.43 1.39
N PRO A 105 18.44 -2.68 1.55
CA PRO A 105 19.66 -2.98 2.30
C PRO A 105 20.92 -2.25 1.78
N ASP A 106 20.93 -1.89 0.50
CA ASP A 106 22.00 -1.12 -0.14
C ASP A 106 21.91 0.41 0.10
N GLY A 107 20.90 0.86 0.85
CA GLY A 107 20.65 2.27 1.17
C GLY A 107 19.81 3.03 0.14
N ARG A 108 19.49 2.42 -1.02
CA ARG A 108 18.61 3.05 -2.03
C ARG A 108 17.24 3.34 -1.45
N ILE A 109 16.71 4.54 -1.72
CA ILE A 109 15.35 4.90 -1.30
C ILE A 109 14.36 4.18 -2.20
N LEU A 110 13.47 3.41 -1.58
CA LEU A 110 12.40 2.69 -2.26
C LEU A 110 11.11 3.51 -2.25
N GLY A 111 10.90 4.33 -1.23
CA GLY A 111 9.73 5.21 -1.12
C GLY A 111 9.51 5.65 0.32
N TRP A 112 8.28 6.03 0.64
CA TRP A 112 7.91 6.64 1.91
C TRP A 112 6.58 6.10 2.41
N LEU A 113 6.51 5.78 3.70
CA LEU A 113 5.25 5.53 4.39
C LEU A 113 4.80 6.80 5.10
N ALA A 114 3.58 7.23 4.82
CA ALA A 114 2.94 8.37 5.49
C ALA A 114 1.44 8.11 5.58
N TYR A 115 0.69 9.08 6.10
CA TYR A 115 -0.76 9.04 6.13
C TYR A 115 -1.34 9.77 4.90
N PRO A 116 -2.51 9.38 4.34
CA PRO A 116 -3.15 10.11 3.23
C PRO A 116 -3.40 11.59 3.51
N ALA A 117 -3.64 11.97 4.76
CA ALA A 117 -3.79 13.37 5.16
C ALA A 117 -2.44 14.11 5.33
N CYS A 118 -1.32 13.44 5.10
CA CYS A 118 0.02 14.03 5.20
C CYS A 118 0.35 14.75 3.88
N GLY A 119 0.08 16.06 3.83
CA GLY A 119 0.30 16.91 2.64
C GLY A 119 -0.42 18.23 2.75
#